data_AF-A0A845DJZ3-F1
#
_entry.id   AF-A0A845DJZ3-F1
#
_cell.length_a   1.000
_cell.length_b   1.000
_cell.length_c   1.000
_cell.angle_alpha   90.00
_cell.angle_beta   90.00
_cell.angle_gamma   90.00
#
_symmetry.space_group_name_H-M   'P 1'
#
loop_
_entity.id
_entity.type
_entity.pdbx_description
1 polymer ?
#
loop_
_entity_poly.entity_id
_entity_poly.type
_entity_poly.pdbx_seq_one_letter_code
_entity_poly.pdbx_strand_id
1 'polypeptide(L)'
;DSVRQLLLSLVKSIEIVGEAAAQISESTRSELASIPWPRIVAMRNRLVHAYFSINLDIVWNTVQEDLPALFAKRAVCRHRHNWSGLYPLIPGMTEFNVTESELILGKGI
;
A
#
# COMPACT_ATOMS: atom_id res chain seq x y z
N ASP A 1 9.64 -22.82 10.36
CA ASP A 1 8.31 -22.21 10.57
C ASP A 1 8.22 -20.70 10.39
N SER A 2 9.19 -19.89 10.83
CA SER A 2 9.14 -18.42 10.71
C SER A 2 8.91 -17.89 9.28
N VAL A 3 9.55 -18.48 8.27
CA VAL A 3 9.40 -18.08 6.87
C VAL A 3 7.95 -18.22 6.37
N ARG A 4 7.25 -19.29 6.81
CA ARG A 4 5.85 -19.50 6.45
C ARG A 4 4.94 -18.45 7.12
N GLN A 5 5.22 -18.09 8.36
CA GLN A 5 4.49 -17.05 9.07
C GLN A 5 4.67 -15.66 8.42
N LEU A 6 5.91 -15.33 8.02
CA LEU A 6 6.22 -14.09 7.31
C LEU A 6 5.52 -14.02 5.95
N LEU A 7 5.48 -15.14 5.22
CA LEU A 7 4.79 -15.17 3.94
C LEU A 7 3.28 -14.93 4.10
N LEU A 8 2.66 -15.60 5.07
CA LEU A 8 1.23 -15.45 5.32
C LEU A 8 0.88 -14.03 5.78
N SER A 9 1.73 -13.40 6.59
CA SER A 9 1.53 -12.00 7.00
C SER A 9 1.64 -11.04 5.81
N LEU A 10 2.63 -11.22 4.93
CA LEU A 10 2.79 -10.42 3.72
C LEU A 10 1.57 -10.54 2.78
N VAL A 11 1.12 -11.76 2.51
CA VAL A 11 -0.09 -12.00 1.72
C VAL A 11 -1.28 -11.28 2.35
N LYS A 12 -1.43 -11.38 3.67
CA LYS A 12 -2.55 -10.73 4.37
C LYS A 12 -2.49 -9.21 4.28
N SER A 13 -1.30 -8.61 4.38
CA SER A 13 -1.12 -7.18 4.22
C SER A 13 -1.54 -6.71 2.81
N ILE A 14 -1.19 -7.46 1.77
CA ILE A 14 -1.58 -7.11 0.38
C ILE A 14 -3.10 -7.23 0.19
N GLU A 15 -3.74 -8.26 0.78
CA GLU A 15 -5.20 -8.38 0.76
C GLU A 15 -5.89 -7.17 1.38
N ILE A 16 -5.42 -6.71 2.55
CA ILE A 16 -5.98 -5.54 3.25
C ILE A 16 -5.87 -4.29 2.39
N VAL A 17 -4.73 -4.07 1.73
CA VAL A 17 -4.54 -2.95 0.81
C VAL A 17 -5.52 -3.03 -0.36
N GLY A 18 -5.70 -4.21 -0.95
CA GLY A 18 -6.63 -4.40 -2.06
C GLY A 18 -8.09 -4.25 -1.67
N GLU A 19 -8.45 -4.66 -0.45
CA GLU A 19 -9.79 -4.44 0.11
C GLU A 19 -10.07 -2.96 0.32
N ALA A 20 -9.13 -2.23 0.93
CA ALA A 20 -9.25 -0.78 1.10
C ALA A 20 -9.39 -0.08 -0.26
N ALA A 21 -8.60 -0.48 -1.26
CA ALA A 21 -8.73 0.05 -2.63
C ALA A 21 -10.11 -0.23 -3.24
N ALA A 22 -10.70 -1.39 -2.99
CA ALA A 22 -12.02 -1.79 -3.47
C ALA A 22 -13.17 -0.97 -2.85
N GLN A 23 -12.98 -0.42 -1.65
CA GLN A 23 -13.98 0.37 -0.93
C GLN A 23 -13.92 1.88 -1.21
N ILE A 24 -12.85 2.37 -1.85
CA ILE A 24 -12.76 3.78 -2.26
C ILE A 24 -13.82 4.10 -3.31
N SER A 25 -14.49 5.25 -3.17
CA SER A 25 -15.53 5.70 -4.10
C SER A 25 -14.98 5.98 -5.50
N GLU A 26 -15.85 5.83 -6.50
CA GLU A 26 -15.46 6.05 -7.90
C GLU A 26 -15.03 7.50 -8.18
N SER A 27 -15.62 8.47 -7.47
CA SER A 27 -15.21 9.88 -7.54
C SER A 27 -13.75 10.07 -7.13
N THR A 28 -13.35 9.50 -5.99
CA THR A 28 -11.97 9.58 -5.49
C THR A 28 -11.01 8.79 -6.38
N ARG A 29 -11.44 7.64 -6.94
CA ARG A 29 -10.62 6.91 -7.91
C ARG A 29 -10.37 7.71 -9.19
N SER A 30 -11.39 8.43 -9.65
CA SER A 30 -11.31 9.28 -10.83
C SER A 30 -10.39 10.48 -10.61
N GLU A 31 -10.46 11.12 -9.44
CA GLU A 31 -9.54 12.19 -9.05
C GLU A 31 -8.08 11.70 -8.95
N LEU A 32 -7.89 10.44 -8.56
CA LEU A 32 -6.59 9.79 -8.39
C LEU A 32 -6.31 8.74 -9.47
N ALA A 33 -6.59 9.07 -10.73
CA ALA A 33 -6.46 8.13 -11.85
C ALA A 33 -5.02 7.64 -12.11
N SER A 34 -4.01 8.28 -11.54
CA SER A 34 -2.60 7.85 -11.62
C SER A 34 -2.32 6.56 -10.83
N ILE A 35 -3.20 6.24 -9.87
CA ILE A 35 -3.17 5.00 -9.09
C ILE A 35 -3.90 3.90 -9.89
N PRO A 36 -3.27 2.73 -10.10
CA PRO A 36 -3.87 1.65 -10.88
C PRO A 36 -4.88 0.85 -10.05
N TRP A 37 -5.99 1.48 -9.64
CA TRP A 37 -7.03 0.88 -8.79
C TRP A 37 -7.49 -0.52 -9.25
N PRO A 38 -7.78 -0.75 -10.55
CA PRO A 38 -8.22 -2.07 -11.00
C PRO A 38 -7.18 -3.16 -10.77
N ARG A 39 -5.88 -2.83 -10.90
CA ARG A 39 -4.80 -3.79 -10.66
C ARG A 39 -4.68 -4.13 -9.18
N ILE A 40 -4.83 -3.15 -8.30
CA ILE A 40 -4.76 -3.34 -6.84
C ILE A 40 -5.92 -4.26 -6.38
N VAL A 41 -7.14 -4.01 -6.87
CA VAL A 41 -8.31 -4.86 -6.58
C VAL A 41 -8.16 -6.26 -7.18
N ALA A 42 -7.64 -6.37 -8.41
CA ALA A 42 -7.39 -7.65 -9.05
C ALA A 42 -6.37 -8.50 -8.29
N MET A 43 -5.34 -7.88 -7.68
CA MET A 43 -4.36 -8.59 -6.85
C MET A 43 -5.03 -9.23 -5.63
N ARG A 44 -5.89 -8.51 -4.91
CA ARG A 44 -6.68 -9.07 -3.79
C ARG A 44 -7.56 -10.23 -4.25
N ASN A 45 -8.25 -10.09 -5.38
CA ASN A 45 -9.09 -11.17 -5.91
C ASN A 45 -8.25 -12.42 -6.25
N ARG A 46 -7.04 -12.24 -6.79
CA ARG A 46 -6.16 -13.37 -7.08
C ARG A 46 -5.65 -14.05 -5.82
N LEU A 47 -5.26 -13.29 -4.79
CA LEU A 47 -4.79 -13.86 -3.52
C LEU A 47 -5.90 -14.65 -2.80
N VAL A 48 -7.14 -14.14 -2.81
CA VAL A 48 -8.28 -14.81 -2.16
C VAL A 48 -8.78 -16.02 -2.95
N HIS A 49 -8.84 -15.97 -4.29
CA HIS A 49 -9.43 -17.04 -5.10
C HIS A 49 -8.42 -18.09 -5.60
N ALA A 50 -7.14 -17.73 -5.73
CA ALA A 50 -6.08 -18.63 -6.16
C ALA A 50 -5.12 -18.99 -5.01
N TYR A 51 -5.62 -19.01 -3.77
CA TYR A 51 -4.81 -19.24 -2.56
C TYR A 51 -4.05 -20.58 -2.58
N PHE A 52 -4.54 -21.58 -3.31
CA PHE A 52 -3.88 -22.88 -3.52
C PHE A 52 -2.73 -22.84 -4.53
N SER A 53 -2.59 -21.75 -5.29
CA SER A 53 -1.59 -21.56 -6.35
C SER A 53 -1.01 -20.14 -6.33
N ILE A 54 -0.73 -19.62 -5.13
CA ILE A 54 -0.07 -18.33 -4.98
C ILE A 54 1.35 -18.44 -5.56
N ASN A 55 1.63 -17.64 -6.58
CA ASN A 55 2.97 -17.47 -7.08
C ASN A 55 3.70 -16.47 -6.16
N LEU A 56 4.69 -16.96 -5.40
CA LEU A 56 5.44 -16.17 -4.43
C LEU A 56 6.32 -15.10 -5.08
N ASP A 57 6.78 -15.32 -6.31
CA ASP A 57 7.55 -14.33 -7.06
C ASP A 57 6.69 -13.11 -7.38
N ILE A 58 5.41 -13.32 -7.71
CA ILE A 58 4.47 -12.21 -7.92
C ILE A 58 4.26 -11.43 -6.61
N VAL A 59 4.06 -12.13 -5.50
CA VAL A 59 3.91 -11.48 -4.18
C VAL A 59 5.15 -10.66 -3.83
N TRP A 60 6.33 -11.24 -4.02
CA TRP A 60 7.60 -10.58 -3.76
C TRP A 60 7.81 -9.35 -4.66
N ASN A 61 7.55 -9.47 -5.95
CA ASN A 61 7.63 -8.36 -6.90
C ASN A 61 6.65 -7.23 -6.54
N THR A 62 5.44 -7.57 -6.10
CA THR A 62 4.47 -6.54 -5.65
C THR A 62 4.99 -5.78 -4.45
N VAL A 63 5.67 -6.44 -3.51
CA VAL A 63 6.25 -5.79 -2.32
C VAL A 63 7.45 -4.92 -2.68
N GLN A 64 8.32 -5.41 -3.56
CA GLN A 64 9.60 -4.75 -3.87
C GLN A 64 9.47 -3.64 -4.93
N GLU A 65 8.57 -3.79 -5.89
CA GLU A 65 8.47 -2.90 -7.06
C GLU A 65 7.17 -2.09 -7.04
N ASP A 66 6.02 -2.78 -6.95
CA ASP A 66 4.72 -2.14 -7.15
C ASP A 66 4.34 -1.21 -5.97
N LEU A 67 4.55 -1.67 -4.72
CA LEU A 67 4.23 -0.88 -3.53
C LEU A 67 5.08 0.39 -3.42
N PRO A 68 6.42 0.36 -3.53
CA PRO A 68 7.22 1.58 -3.52
C PRO A 68 6.84 2.58 -4.63
N ALA A 69 6.58 2.08 -5.84
CA ALA A 69 6.11 2.91 -6.94
C ALA A 69 4.74 3.57 -6.64
N LEU A 70 3.86 2.87 -5.93
CA LEU A 70 2.58 3.42 -5.48
C LEU A 70 2.77 4.53 -4.42
N PHE A 71 3.69 4.36 -3.47
CA PHE A 71 4.00 5.38 -2.47
C PHE A 71 4.60 6.65 -3.08
N ALA A 72 5.46 6.51 -4.10
CA ALA A 72 6.03 7.63 -4.83
C ALA A 72 4.94 8.51 -5.48
N LYS A 73 3.86 7.89 -5.99
CA LYS A 73 2.71 8.61 -6.56
C LYS A 73 1.88 9.36 -5.52
N ARG A 74 1.89 8.89 -4.27
CA ARG A 74 1.12 9.46 -3.14
C ARG A 74 1.65 10.83 -2.68
N ALA A 75 2.90 11.17 -3.00
CA ALA A 75 3.49 12.48 -2.69
C ALA A 75 2.74 13.66 -3.33
N VAL A 76 1.96 13.41 -4.38
CA VAL A 76 1.18 14.43 -5.11
C VAL A 76 -0.14 14.80 -4.40
N CYS A 77 -0.65 13.95 -3.50
CA CYS A 77 -2.03 14.07 -2.97
C CYS A 77 -2.12 14.62 -1.53
N ARG A 78 -0.99 15.02 -0.93
CA ARG A 78 -0.91 15.38 0.50
C ARG A 78 -1.40 16.81 0.82
N HIS A 79 -2.54 17.22 0.25
CA HIS A 79 -3.10 18.55 0.54
C HIS A 79 -4.61 18.60 0.85
N ARG A 80 -5.29 17.46 0.99
CA ARG A 80 -6.66 17.42 1.50
C ARG A 80 -6.89 16.10 2.22
N HIS A 81 -7.61 16.17 3.33
CA HIS A 81 -7.99 15.07 4.23
C HIS A 81 -7.05 14.85 5.42
N ASN A 82 -7.50 15.39 6.55
CA ASN A 82 -7.06 15.11 7.90
C ASN A 82 -7.48 13.67 8.28
N TRP A 83 -6.52 12.75 8.37
CA TRP A 83 -6.74 11.33 8.66
C TRP A 83 -6.79 11.03 10.17
N SER A 84 -7.51 11.83 10.97
CA SER A 84 -7.58 11.64 12.43
C SER A 84 -8.56 10.56 12.90
N GLY A 85 -9.21 9.82 12.00
CA GLY A 85 -10.53 9.26 12.34
C GLY A 85 -10.77 7.74 12.24
N LEU A 86 -9.82 6.89 11.83
CA LEU A 86 -10.24 5.51 11.47
C LEU A 86 -9.36 4.32 11.87
N TYR A 87 -8.41 4.46 12.78
CA TYR A 87 -7.78 3.28 13.39
C TYR A 87 -7.69 3.45 14.91
N PRO A 88 -8.26 2.52 15.70
CA PRO A 88 -7.86 2.41 17.10
C PRO A 88 -6.36 2.10 17.10
N LEU A 89 -5.59 3.03 17.65
CA LEU A 89 -4.14 2.90 17.83
C LEU A 89 -3.86 1.59 18.58
N ILE A 90 -3.04 0.72 17.98
CA ILE A 90 -2.45 -0.42 18.71
C ILE A 90 -1.65 0.19 19.87
N PRO A 91 -1.95 -0.17 21.14
CA PRO A 91 -1.20 0.36 22.27
C PRO A 91 0.27 -0.04 22.14
N GLY A 92 1.17 0.93 22.01
CA GLY A 92 2.63 0.71 21.97
C GLY A 92 3.35 1.18 20.71
N MET A 93 2.65 1.66 19.67
CA MET A 93 3.30 2.37 18.56
C MET A 93 3.28 3.89 18.83
N THR A 94 4.24 4.37 19.61
CA THR A 94 4.50 5.81 19.72
C THR A 94 5.05 6.31 18.38
N GLU A 95 4.24 7.12 17.70
CA GLU A 95 4.60 8.13 16.71
C GLU A 95 5.77 7.79 15.77
N PHE A 96 5.47 7.25 14.60
CA PHE A 96 6.40 7.33 13.47
C PHE A 96 6.35 8.77 12.91
N ASN A 97 7.05 9.68 13.58
CA ASN A 97 7.25 11.05 13.11
C ASN A 97 8.23 11.05 11.94
N VAL A 98 7.69 11.00 10.70
CA VAL A 98 8.45 11.35 9.49
C VAL A 98 8.39 12.86 9.32
N THR A 99 9.11 13.55 10.19
CA THR A 99 9.49 14.95 10.01
C THR A 99 10.98 15.02 10.34
N GLU A 100 11.76 15.58 9.40
CA GLU A 100 13.22 15.74 9.42
C GLU A 100 14.06 14.55 8.95
N SER A 101 14.15 14.40 7.63
CA SER A 101 15.45 14.63 7.01
C SER A 101 15.25 15.40 5.70
N GLU A 102 15.78 16.61 5.73
CA GLU A 102 15.88 17.54 4.64
C GLU A 102 16.61 16.93 3.42
N LEU A 103 16.24 17.44 2.25
CA LEU A 103 17.16 17.88 1.21
C LEU A 103 18.51 17.13 1.11
N ILE A 104 18.60 16.13 0.23
CA ILE A 104 19.82 15.94 -0.57
C ILE A 104 19.45 15.92 -2.07
N LEU A 105 19.37 17.15 -2.58
CA LEU A 105 19.96 17.66 -3.82
C LEU A 105 19.57 17.05 -5.17
N GLY A 106 18.61 17.72 -5.80
CA GLY A 106 18.48 17.82 -7.24
C GLY A 106 18.09 19.24 -7.66
N LYS A 107 18.98 20.23 -7.46
CA LYS A 107 18.99 21.51 -8.19
C LYS A 107 20.43 22.07 -8.30
N GLY A 108 20.97 21.99 -9.53
CA GLY A 108 21.95 22.86 -10.19
C GLY A 108 23.15 23.43 -9.42
N ILE A 109 24.33 22.81 -9.63
CA ILE A 109 25.50 23.38 -10.34
C ILE A 109 26.06 22.26 -11.22
#